data_AF-A0A6N7ZQA0-F1
#
_entry.id   AF-A0A6N7ZQA0-F1
#
_cell.length_a   1.000
_cell.length_b   1.000
_cell.length_c   1.000
_cell.angle_alpha   90.00
_cell.angle_beta   90.00
_cell.angle_gamma   90.00
#
_symmetry.space_group_name_H-M   'P 1'
#
loop_
_entity.id
_entity.type
_entity.pdbx_description
1 polymer ?
#
loop_
_entity_poly.entity_id
_entity_poly.type
_entity_poly.pdbx_seq_one_letter_code
_entity_poly.pdbx_strand_id
1 'polypeptide(L)'
;MKEDDGAILAAIQQQHDSWLKIVPGNPAELWKWCLDQSQDRLLSLQAFLVAQSVNAVDFGDSYNKSGIEHGKLLGQTLNVDMSAYFKPTPDNYFKRLKLDGIRQIVSDVCGAEIAQPIAGMSKKEAAAYAQKKINGMNWIPEPLRLFEDDDTASPLPVAAE
;
A
#
# COMPACT_ATOMS: atom_id res chain seq x y z
N MET A 1 6.03 18.84 3.68
CA MET A 1 6.44 17.52 3.20
C MET A 1 5.21 16.60 3.30
N LYS A 2 4.38 16.66 2.25
CA LYS A 2 3.05 16.02 2.10
C LYS A 2 2.99 15.27 0.75
N GLU A 3 4.15 15.10 0.12
CA GLU A 3 4.28 14.94 -1.34
C GLU A 3 3.85 13.56 -1.84
N ASP A 4 4.07 12.47 -1.10
CA ASP A 4 3.87 11.12 -1.65
C ASP A 4 2.43 10.60 -1.48
N ASP A 5 1.81 10.71 -0.29
CA ASP A 5 0.40 10.32 -0.09
C ASP A 5 -0.56 11.15 -0.97
N GLY A 6 -0.20 12.42 -1.19
CA GLY A 6 -0.96 13.32 -2.07
C GLY A 6 -0.82 12.97 -3.55
N ALA A 7 0.35 12.48 -3.98
CA ALA A 7 0.61 12.15 -5.38
C ALA A 7 -0.24 10.97 -5.87
N ILE A 8 -0.38 9.91 -5.07
CA ILE A 8 -1.20 8.74 -5.44
C ILE A 8 -2.68 9.13 -5.54
N LEU A 9 -3.19 9.84 -4.52
CA LEU A 9 -4.58 10.32 -4.53
C LEU A 9 -4.84 11.28 -5.71
N ALA A 10 -3.88 12.14 -6.03
CA ALA A 10 -3.97 13.02 -7.19
C ALA A 10 -3.99 12.24 -8.51
N ALA A 11 -3.17 11.19 -8.65
CA ALA A 11 -3.15 10.35 -9.84
C ALA A 11 -4.49 9.60 -10.02
N ILE A 12 -5.05 9.06 -8.93
CA ILE A 12 -6.38 8.42 -8.95
C ILE A 12 -7.46 9.44 -9.34
N GLN A 13 -7.41 10.64 -8.78
CA GLN A 13 -8.36 11.71 -9.11
C GLN A 13 -8.24 12.15 -10.57
N GLN A 14 -7.01 12.28 -11.09
CA GLN A 14 -6.78 12.61 -12.49
C GLN A 14 -7.38 11.54 -13.42
N GLN A 15 -7.21 10.26 -13.08
CA GLN A 15 -7.80 9.16 -13.83
C GLN A 15 -9.34 9.20 -13.76
N HIS A 16 -9.91 9.45 -12.59
CA HIS A 16 -11.34 9.65 -12.40
C HIS A 16 -11.87 10.78 -13.30
N ASP A 17 -11.22 11.94 -13.28
CA ASP A 17 -11.63 13.11 -14.08
C ASP A 17 -11.48 12.85 -15.60
N SER A 18 -10.52 12.01 -16.00
CA SER A 18 -10.37 11.57 -17.39
C SER A 18 -11.57 10.75 -17.85
N TRP A 19 -12.10 9.87 -16.99
CA TRP A 19 -13.28 9.08 -17.27
C TRP A 19 -14.54 9.95 -17.30
N LEU A 20 -14.69 10.90 -16.37
CA LEU A 20 -15.84 11.81 -16.34
C LEU A 20 -15.99 12.66 -17.62
N LYS A 21 -14.89 12.92 -18.35
CA LYS A 21 -14.93 13.66 -19.62
C LYS A 21 -15.51 12.86 -20.78
N ILE A 22 -15.46 11.52 -20.70
CA ILE A 22 -15.82 10.64 -21.82
C ILE A 22 -17.05 9.77 -21.54
N VAL A 23 -17.33 9.47 -20.27
CA VAL A 23 -18.52 8.73 -19.85
C VAL A 23 -19.71 9.70 -19.82
N PRO A 24 -20.85 9.38 -20.46
CA PRO A 24 -22.01 10.25 -20.44
C PRO A 24 -22.56 10.42 -19.01
N GLY A 25 -22.86 11.66 -18.64
CA GLY A 25 -23.44 11.98 -17.33
C GLY A 25 -24.92 11.58 -17.21
N ASN A 26 -25.60 11.32 -18.32
CA ASN A 26 -26.99 10.86 -18.35
C ASN A 26 -27.05 9.33 -18.34
N PRO A 27 -27.61 8.69 -17.29
CA PRO A 27 -27.70 7.22 -17.20
C PRO A 27 -28.45 6.58 -18.36
N ALA A 28 -29.39 7.29 -18.99
CA ALA A 28 -30.17 6.76 -20.12
C ALA A 28 -29.30 6.56 -21.38
N GLU A 29 -28.16 7.23 -21.49
CA GLU A 29 -27.27 7.17 -22.65
C GLU A 29 -26.10 6.19 -22.46
N LEU A 30 -25.88 5.72 -21.23
CA LEU A 30 -24.72 4.90 -20.85
C LEU A 30 -24.65 3.59 -21.64
N TRP A 31 -25.75 2.85 -21.75
CA TRP A 31 -25.73 1.56 -22.43
C TRP A 31 -25.41 1.68 -23.92
N LYS A 32 -25.97 2.70 -24.57
CA LYS A 32 -25.67 2.98 -25.97
C LYS A 32 -24.19 3.34 -26.13
N TRP A 33 -23.68 4.22 -25.27
CA TRP A 33 -22.27 4.60 -25.28
C TRP A 33 -21.36 3.37 -25.12
N CYS A 34 -21.67 2.47 -24.17
CA CYS A 34 -20.91 1.25 -23.93
C CYS A 34 -20.85 0.36 -25.18
N LEU A 35 -21.98 0.18 -25.87
CA LEU A 35 -22.06 -0.62 -27.10
C LEU A 35 -21.24 -0.02 -28.26
N ASP A 36 -21.04 1.30 -28.25
CA ASP A 36 -20.25 2.02 -29.25
C ASP A 36 -18.74 2.05 -28.92
N GLN A 37 -18.32 1.58 -27.74
CA GLN A 37 -16.90 1.60 -27.34
C GLN A 37 -16.14 0.32 -27.75
N SER A 38 -14.81 0.43 -27.87
CA SER A 38 -13.95 -0.75 -27.98
C SER A 38 -13.95 -1.56 -26.68
N GLN A 39 -13.76 -2.87 -26.81
CA GLN A 39 -13.65 -3.77 -25.66
C GLN A 39 -12.51 -3.36 -24.70
N ASP A 40 -11.37 -2.93 -25.25
CA ASP A 40 -10.23 -2.44 -24.47
C ASP A 40 -10.60 -1.26 -23.56
N ARG A 41 -11.39 -0.31 -24.08
CA ARG A 41 -11.86 0.84 -23.30
C ARG A 41 -12.82 0.40 -22.19
N LEU A 42 -13.73 -0.52 -22.49
CA LEU A 42 -14.67 -1.05 -21.49
C LEU A 42 -13.94 -1.80 -20.38
N LEU A 43 -12.94 -2.62 -20.72
CA LEU A 43 -12.10 -3.32 -19.74
C LEU A 43 -11.28 -2.34 -18.90
N SER A 44 -10.74 -1.28 -19.50
CA SER A 44 -10.02 -0.23 -18.77
C SER A 44 -10.92 0.52 -17.78
N LEU A 45 -12.16 0.87 -18.19
CA LEU A 45 -13.15 1.48 -17.31
C LEU A 45 -13.54 0.52 -16.19
N GLN A 46 -13.83 -0.74 -16.52
CA GLN A 46 -14.18 -1.76 -15.55
C GLN A 46 -13.06 -1.98 -14.54
N ALA A 47 -11.81 -2.08 -14.98
CA ALA A 47 -10.66 -2.23 -14.10
C ALA A 47 -10.56 -1.04 -13.12
N PHE A 48 -10.74 0.19 -13.60
CA PHE A 48 -10.75 1.38 -12.74
C PHE A 48 -11.88 1.36 -11.70
N LEU A 49 -13.09 0.95 -12.08
CA LEU A 49 -14.23 0.87 -11.18
C LEU A 49 -14.07 -0.26 -10.15
N VAL A 50 -13.60 -1.43 -10.58
CA VAL A 50 -13.39 -2.60 -9.70
C VAL A 50 -12.21 -2.36 -8.75
N ALA A 51 -11.15 -1.67 -9.18
CA ALA A 51 -10.04 -1.34 -8.29
C ALA A 51 -10.50 -0.56 -7.03
N GLN A 52 -11.54 0.27 -7.15
CA GLN A 52 -12.11 1.03 -6.03
C GLN A 52 -12.92 0.19 -5.04
N SER A 53 -13.34 -1.03 -5.42
CA SER A 53 -14.06 -1.94 -4.52
C SER A 53 -13.14 -2.88 -3.74
N VAL A 54 -11.84 -2.90 -4.04
CA VAL A 54 -10.85 -3.71 -3.33
C VAL A 54 -10.67 -3.16 -1.92
N ASN A 55 -11.01 -3.95 -0.91
CA ASN A 55 -10.84 -3.62 0.49
C ASN A 55 -9.88 -4.61 1.18
N ALA A 56 -8.63 -4.20 1.36
CA ALA A 56 -7.58 -4.96 2.04
C ALA A 56 -7.24 -4.39 3.43
N VAL A 57 -8.17 -3.66 4.06
CA VAL A 57 -7.95 -3.07 5.39
C VAL A 57 -8.14 -4.11 6.50
N ASP A 58 -7.16 -4.18 7.40
CA ASP A 58 -7.22 -4.98 8.62
C ASP A 58 -7.80 -4.20 9.80
N PHE A 59 -8.83 -4.77 10.43
CA PHE A 59 -9.53 -4.24 11.60
C PHE A 59 -9.29 -5.06 12.87
N GLY A 60 -8.42 -6.08 12.86
CA GLY A 60 -7.99 -6.82 14.05
C GLY A 60 -8.89 -7.97 14.53
N ASP A 61 -10.17 -7.99 14.13
CA ASP A 61 -11.15 -8.99 14.62
C ASP A 61 -11.50 -10.07 13.59
N SER A 62 -10.61 -10.36 12.63
CA SER A 62 -10.82 -11.32 11.52
C SER A 62 -11.97 -11.00 10.54
N TYR A 63 -12.63 -9.85 10.70
CA TYR A 63 -13.78 -9.42 9.92
C TYR A 63 -13.55 -9.42 8.40
N ASN A 64 -12.33 -9.12 7.95
CA ASN A 64 -11.99 -8.97 6.53
C ASN A 64 -10.80 -9.84 6.08
N LYS A 65 -10.64 -11.04 6.66
CA LYS A 65 -9.51 -11.93 6.31
C LYS A 65 -9.41 -12.20 4.81
N SER A 66 -10.51 -12.55 4.15
CA SER A 66 -10.52 -12.82 2.72
C SER A 66 -10.17 -11.59 1.87
N GLY A 67 -10.65 -10.40 2.26
CA GLY A 67 -10.32 -9.15 1.56
C GLY A 67 -8.84 -8.81 1.64
N ILE A 68 -8.20 -9.05 2.79
CA ILE A 68 -6.74 -8.88 2.97
C ILE A 68 -5.97 -9.85 2.07
N GLU A 69 -6.32 -11.13 2.08
CA GLU A 69 -5.67 -12.15 1.23
C GLU A 69 -5.82 -11.84 -0.27
N HIS A 70 -7.01 -11.45 -0.71
CA HIS A 70 -7.24 -11.04 -2.10
C HIS A 70 -6.46 -9.78 -2.48
N GLY A 71 -6.38 -8.80 -1.57
CA GLY A 71 -5.57 -7.60 -1.76
C GLY A 71 -4.08 -7.92 -1.88
N LYS A 72 -3.57 -8.82 -1.02
CA LYS A 72 -2.19 -9.31 -1.07
C LYS A 72 -1.91 -10.00 -2.40
N LEU A 73 -2.77 -10.93 -2.83
CA LEU A 73 -2.64 -11.64 -4.10
C LEU A 73 -2.66 -10.68 -5.30
N LEU A 74 -3.55 -9.67 -5.29
CA LEU A 74 -3.60 -8.67 -6.34
C LEU A 74 -2.30 -7.85 -6.40
N GLY A 75 -1.80 -7.41 -5.25
CA GLY A 75 -0.53 -6.69 -5.16
C GLY A 75 0.66 -7.52 -5.66
N GLN A 76 0.70 -8.81 -5.31
CA GLN A 76 1.72 -9.75 -5.80
C GLN A 76 1.63 -9.93 -7.31
N THR A 77 0.42 -10.16 -7.84
CA THR A 77 0.18 -10.40 -9.28
C THR A 77 0.58 -9.19 -10.12
N LEU A 78 0.31 -7.98 -9.62
CA LEU A 78 0.68 -6.73 -10.26
C LEU A 78 2.12 -6.29 -9.96
N ASN A 79 2.88 -7.08 -9.19
CA ASN A 79 4.24 -6.80 -8.75
C ASN A 79 4.39 -5.39 -8.14
N VAL A 80 3.45 -5.03 -7.26
CA VAL A 80 3.42 -3.70 -6.63
C VAL A 80 4.53 -3.61 -5.60
N ASP A 81 5.38 -2.60 -5.74
CA ASP A 81 6.35 -2.23 -4.70
C ASP A 81 5.72 -1.22 -3.73
N MET A 82 5.29 -1.69 -2.56
CA MET A 82 4.70 -0.83 -1.53
C MET A 82 5.70 0.16 -0.90
N SER A 83 7.01 -0.09 -1.00
CA SER A 83 8.02 0.85 -0.50
C SER A 83 8.11 2.14 -1.33
N ALA A 84 7.71 2.08 -2.60
CA ALA A 84 7.57 3.25 -3.46
C ALA A 84 6.42 4.18 -3.03
N TYR A 85 5.41 3.62 -2.35
CA TYR A 85 4.17 4.33 -2.00
C TYR A 85 4.03 4.64 -0.51
N PHE A 86 4.81 3.99 0.35
CA PHE A 86 4.75 4.18 1.80
C PHE A 86 6.11 4.52 2.40
N LYS A 87 6.17 5.66 3.11
CA LYS A 87 7.33 6.04 3.94
C LYS A 87 6.86 6.26 5.37
N PRO A 88 7.45 5.55 6.36
CA PRO A 88 7.02 5.71 7.75
C PRO A 88 7.45 7.09 8.27
N THR A 89 6.48 7.86 8.74
CA THR A 89 6.66 9.19 9.34
C THR A 89 6.08 9.23 10.75
N PRO A 90 6.43 10.24 11.57
CA PRO A 90 5.81 10.46 12.86
C PRO A 90 4.29 10.58 12.74
N ASP A 91 3.82 11.29 11.72
CA ASP A 91 2.41 11.62 11.56
C ASP A 91 1.55 10.49 10.99
N ASN A 92 2.10 9.61 10.14
CA ASN A 92 1.32 8.51 9.56
C ASN A 92 1.38 7.22 10.40
N TYR A 93 2.54 6.91 11.00
CA TYR A 93 2.83 5.58 11.55
C TYR A 93 3.37 5.63 12.98
N PHE A 94 4.55 6.23 13.22
CA PHE A 94 5.25 6.09 14.50
C PHE A 94 4.47 6.67 15.69
N LYS A 95 3.62 7.70 15.50
CA LYS A 95 2.75 8.20 16.59
C LYS A 95 1.75 7.17 17.10
N ARG A 96 1.41 6.15 16.31
CA ARG A 96 0.45 5.10 16.67
C ARG A 96 1.09 4.01 17.54
N LEU A 97 2.42 3.88 17.50
CA LEU A 97 3.16 2.86 18.24
C LEU A 97 3.50 3.30 19.66
N LYS A 98 3.78 2.33 20.54
CA LYS A 98 4.38 2.58 21.86
C LYS A 98 5.89 2.82 21.69
N LEU A 99 6.52 3.45 22.69
CA LEU A 99 7.96 3.76 22.66
C LEU A 99 8.81 2.49 22.43
N ASP A 100 8.46 1.39 23.12
CA ASP A 100 9.12 0.09 22.95
C ASP A 100 8.97 -0.46 21.53
N GLY A 101 7.80 -0.27 20.90
CA GLY A 101 7.56 -0.68 19.52
C GLY A 101 8.41 0.11 18.52
N ILE A 102 8.57 1.41 18.73
CA ILE A 102 9.46 2.25 17.91
C ILE A 102 10.92 1.77 18.06
N ARG A 103 11.35 1.49 19.31
CA ARG A 103 12.68 0.96 19.59
C ARG A 103 12.92 -0.39 18.91
N GLN A 104 11.96 -1.31 18.99
CA GLN A 104 12.05 -2.63 18.38
C GLN A 104 12.22 -2.52 16.86
N ILE A 105 11.39 -1.71 16.19
CA ILE A 105 11.50 -1.50 14.74
C ILE A 105 12.88 -0.94 14.36
N VAL A 106 13.37 0.07 15.08
CA VAL A 106 14.71 0.62 14.80
C VAL A 106 15.81 -0.42 15.07
N SER A 107 15.63 -1.28 16.07
CA SER A 107 16.56 -2.37 16.36
C SER A 107 16.59 -3.41 15.24
N ASP A 108 15.42 -3.79 14.72
CA ASP A 108 15.28 -4.81 13.68
C ASP A 108 15.78 -4.31 12.32
N VAL A 109 15.57 -3.03 12.02
CA VAL A 109 15.92 -2.44 10.71
C VAL A 109 17.34 -1.88 10.68
N CYS A 110 17.76 -1.21 11.75
CA CYS A 110 19.03 -0.47 11.80
C CYS A 110 20.06 -1.11 12.75
N GLY A 111 19.68 -2.14 13.51
CA GLY A 111 20.53 -2.78 14.52
C GLY A 111 20.33 -2.25 15.94
N ALA A 112 20.57 -3.12 16.92
CA ALA A 112 20.32 -2.85 18.34
C ALA A 112 21.10 -1.63 18.88
N GLU A 113 22.33 -1.40 18.40
CA GLU A 113 23.15 -0.25 18.82
C GLU A 113 22.52 1.10 18.45
N ILE A 114 21.88 1.17 17.28
CA ILE A 114 21.20 2.37 16.81
C ILE A 114 19.90 2.62 17.59
N ALA A 115 19.30 1.56 18.15
CA ALA A 115 18.08 1.64 18.95
C ALA A 115 18.31 2.00 20.42
N GLN A 116 19.53 1.84 20.96
CA GLN A 116 19.85 2.13 22.38
C GLN A 116 19.40 3.52 22.86
N PRO A 117 19.64 4.63 22.11
CA PRO A 117 19.29 5.97 22.56
C PRO A 117 17.78 6.19 22.76
N ILE A 118 16.94 5.39 22.11
CA ILE A 118 15.47 5.56 22.09
C ILE A 118 14.87 5.36 23.49
N ALA A 119 15.50 4.53 24.34
CA ALA A 119 15.01 4.24 25.68
C ALA A 119 14.91 5.50 26.59
N GLY A 120 15.73 6.52 26.34
CA GLY A 120 15.73 7.78 27.08
C GLY A 120 14.95 8.92 26.43
N MET A 121 14.38 8.70 25.24
CA MET A 121 13.70 9.74 24.46
C MET A 121 12.21 9.82 24.81
N SER A 122 11.63 11.02 24.65
CA SER A 122 10.17 11.11 24.58
C SER A 122 9.65 10.42 23.31
N LYS A 123 8.38 10.00 23.31
CA LYS A 123 7.75 9.36 22.13
C LYS A 123 7.85 10.19 20.85
N LYS A 124 7.75 11.52 20.98
CA LYS A 124 7.86 12.44 19.83
C LYS A 124 9.28 12.47 19.27
N GLU A 125 10.28 12.51 20.13
CA GLU A 125 11.69 12.48 19.74
C GLU A 125 12.07 11.12 19.14
N ALA A 126 11.59 10.03 19.75
CA ALA A 126 11.77 8.67 19.23
C ALA A 126 11.18 8.50 17.83
N ALA A 127 9.97 9.04 17.58
CA ALA A 127 9.35 8.99 16.25
C ALA A 127 10.15 9.76 15.20
N ALA A 128 10.65 10.96 15.54
CA ALA A 128 11.49 11.76 14.64
C ALA A 128 12.85 11.08 14.39
N TYR A 129 13.44 10.47 15.41
CA TYR A 129 14.68 9.70 15.31
C TYR A 129 14.50 8.48 14.41
N ALA A 130 13.43 7.70 14.62
CA ALA A 130 13.12 6.52 13.83
C ALA A 130 12.90 6.86 12.36
N GLN A 131 12.12 7.91 12.06
CA GLN A 131 11.96 8.41 10.70
C GLN A 131 13.33 8.72 10.07
N LYS A 132 14.20 9.47 10.75
CA LYS A 132 15.51 9.85 10.21
C LYS A 132 16.39 8.64 9.92
N LYS A 133 16.32 7.59 10.74
CA LYS A 133 17.14 6.38 10.58
C LYS A 133 16.62 5.45 9.50
N ILE A 134 15.30 5.27 9.42
CA ILE A 134 14.65 4.32 8.50
C ILE A 134 14.45 4.94 7.11
N ASN A 135 14.45 6.28 7.00
CA ASN A 135 14.30 6.96 5.72
C ASN A 135 15.38 6.53 4.72
N GLY A 136 14.95 6.05 3.55
CA GLY A 136 15.84 5.55 2.50
C GLY A 136 16.18 4.06 2.59
N MET A 137 15.71 3.33 3.60
CA MET A 137 15.92 1.87 3.73
C MET A 137 14.82 1.03 3.06
N ASN A 138 13.87 1.64 2.35
CA ASN A 138 12.70 0.99 1.73
C ASN A 138 11.89 0.08 2.68
N TRP A 139 12.03 0.29 3.98
CA TRP A 139 11.34 -0.52 4.97
C TRP A 139 9.85 -0.18 5.02
N ILE A 140 9.04 -1.23 5.10
CA ILE A 140 7.59 -1.16 5.26
C ILE A 140 7.11 -2.04 6.43
N PRO A 141 6.05 -1.60 7.15
CA PRO A 141 5.37 -2.39 8.17
C PRO A 141 4.85 -3.72 7.63
N GLU A 142 4.79 -4.74 8.49
CA GLU A 142 4.28 -6.08 8.16
C GLU A 142 2.93 -6.08 7.41
N PRO A 143 1.90 -5.29 7.78
CA PRO A 143 0.62 -5.29 7.05
C PRO A 143 0.70 -4.80 5.60
N LEU A 144 1.79 -4.13 5.20
CA LEU A 144 2.00 -3.65 3.84
C LEU A 144 2.91 -4.58 3.02
N ARG A 145 3.46 -5.64 3.62
CA ARG A 145 4.34 -6.58 2.93
C ARG A 145 3.51 -7.52 2.07
N LEU A 146 3.70 -7.39 0.75
CA LEU A 146 3.02 -8.21 -0.24
C LEU A 146 3.74 -9.53 -0.47
N PHE A 147 5.07 -9.50 -0.42
CA PHE A 147 5.92 -10.67 -0.54
C PHE A 147 6.44 -11.04 0.84
N GLU A 148 6.55 -12.33 1.12
CA GLU A 148 7.35 -12.77 2.25
C GLU A 148 8.81 -12.45 1.91
N ASP A 149 9.54 -11.87 2.87
CA ASP A 149 10.98 -11.65 2.69
C ASP A 149 11.59 -13.00 2.33
N ASP A 150 12.16 -13.12 1.13
CA ASP A 150 12.75 -14.34 0.60
C ASP A 150 13.99 -14.72 1.44
N ASP A 151 13.73 -15.43 2.52
CA ASP A 151 14.69 -16.31 3.17
C ASP A 151 14.27 -17.75 2.86
N THR A 152 14.17 -18.09 1.57
CA THR A 152 14.79 -19.28 0.96
C THR A 152 14.28 -19.46 -0.48
N ALA A 153 15.20 -19.26 -1.42
CA ALA A 153 15.12 -19.83 -2.76
C ALA A 153 14.72 -21.31 -2.68
N SER A 154 13.47 -21.61 -3.01
CA SER A 154 12.99 -22.95 -3.30
C SER A 154 12.32 -22.90 -4.67
N PRO A 155 12.93 -23.49 -5.71
CA PRO A 155 12.38 -23.43 -7.06
C PRO A 155 11.04 -24.18 -7.08
N LEU A 156 10.04 -23.55 -7.69
CA LEU A 156 8.71 -24.10 -7.93
C LEU A 156 8.79 -25.53 -8.48
N PRO A 157 7.95 -26.48 -8.01
CA PRO A 157 7.83 -27.77 -8.65
C PRO A 157 7.28 -27.55 -10.06
N VAL A 158 8.07 -27.94 -11.07
CA VAL A 158 7.63 -28.01 -12.46
C VAL A 158 6.48 -29.02 -12.50
N ALA A 159 5.29 -28.55 -12.88
CA ALA A 159 4.13 -29.41 -13.10
C ALA A 159 4.49 -30.49 -14.13
N ALA A 160 4.34 -31.75 -13.74
CA ALA A 160 4.32 -32.87 -14.66
C ALA A 160 3.06 -32.78 -15.53
N GLU A 161 3.24 -33.18 -16.79
CA GLU A 161 2.28 -33.20 -17.92
C GLU A 161 0.87 -33.68 -17.59
#